data_AF-A0A9P1FUM4-F1
#
_entry.id   AF-A0A9P1FUM4-F1
#
_cell.length_a   1.000
_cell.length_b   1.000
_cell.length_c   1.000
_cell.angle_alpha   90.00
_cell.angle_beta   90.00
_cell.angle_gamma   90.00
#
_symmetry.space_group_name_H-M   'P 1'
#
loop_
_entity.id
_entity.type
_entity.pdbx_description
1 polymer ?
#
loop_
_entity_poly.entity_id
_entity_poly.type
_entity_poly.pdbx_seq_one_letter_code
_entity_poly.pdbx_strand_id
1 'polypeptide(L)'
;MWSGSVRIRVSTGLRYVKPENVVSLKLALYASRITAAKRISWESWEVVMVVAPGAGTGLNGEVYKELGEDVQTRVEMCGSRGANYDRYPECWQNGKPAPNLETFAKELLGKPLGDVLVLGSRGGQVVLPRFWRKLGDQVPPAVVINGGCAMNLPGPKIAWPQQAVTMMLMGAEDFFKGKKSSAEYLTASKSYVPPNSRTAILYVRQMQHMPQKALLQLVLRPLVMAAARWKYSKTCPEEQLHQLTVQLEDESWSGSLFILQGSVWKESTFGPLDESPKKKSKTAEAEAEEESPLDTVQVTRFDARLMLLCFDSCE
;
A
#
# COMPACT_ATOMS: atom_id res chain seq x y z
N MET A 1 -28.18 -52.95 15.92
CA MET A 1 -27.44 -51.76 16.40
C MET A 1 -26.80 -51.08 15.21
N TRP A 2 -27.21 -49.85 14.88
CA TRP A 2 -26.70 -49.11 13.72
C TRP A 2 -25.39 -48.43 14.08
N SER A 3 -24.27 -48.88 13.52
CA SER A 3 -22.98 -48.20 13.64
C SER A 3 -22.94 -47.01 12.68
N GLY A 4 -23.35 -45.84 13.16
CA GLY A 4 -23.36 -44.61 12.38
C GLY A 4 -21.95 -44.25 11.92
N SER A 5 -21.68 -44.29 10.62
CA SER A 5 -20.45 -43.79 10.00
C SER A 5 -20.79 -42.56 9.17
N VAL A 6 -19.92 -41.53 9.20
CA VAL A 6 -20.13 -40.31 8.41
C VAL A 6 -19.38 -40.46 7.07
N ARG A 7 -20.08 -40.24 5.96
CA ARG A 7 -19.47 -40.17 4.62
C ARG A 7 -18.89 -38.78 4.40
N ILE A 8 -17.60 -38.71 4.09
CA ILE A 8 -16.92 -37.47 3.74
C ILE A 8 -16.29 -37.65 2.36
N ARG A 9 -16.52 -36.68 1.46
CA ARG A 9 -15.93 -36.66 0.12
C ARG A 9 -14.63 -35.86 0.18
N VAL A 10 -13.51 -36.51 -0.12
CA VAL A 10 -12.19 -35.89 -0.26
C VAL A 10 -11.77 -35.92 -1.73
N SER A 11 -10.69 -35.20 -2.10
CA SER A 11 -10.25 -35.06 -3.50
C SER A 11 -9.97 -36.40 -4.20
N THR A 12 -9.61 -37.44 -3.45
CA THR A 12 -9.31 -38.79 -3.97
C THR A 12 -10.50 -39.77 -3.86
N GLY A 13 -11.72 -39.31 -3.54
CA GLY A 13 -12.91 -40.15 -3.45
C GLY A 13 -13.67 -40.05 -2.11
N LEU A 14 -14.65 -40.93 -1.92
CA LEU A 14 -15.43 -41.01 -0.67
C LEU A 14 -14.70 -41.85 0.38
N ARG A 15 -14.58 -41.31 1.60
CA ARG A 15 -14.06 -42.01 2.77
C ARG A 15 -15.14 -42.06 3.85
N TYR A 16 -15.22 -43.18 4.56
CA TYR A 16 -16.07 -43.31 5.74
C TYR A 16 -15.21 -43.05 6.97
N VAL A 17 -15.68 -42.16 7.83
CA VAL A 17 -14.99 -41.80 9.06
C VAL A 17 -15.92 -42.18 10.22
N LYS A 18 -15.37 -42.94 11.18
CA LYS A 18 -16.10 -43.26 12.40
C LYS A 18 -16.36 -41.97 13.21
N PRO A 19 -17.49 -41.83 13.90
CA PRO A 19 -17.89 -40.60 14.60
C PRO A 19 -16.81 -40.07 15.56
N GLU A 20 -16.11 -40.95 16.26
CA GLU A 20 -15.03 -40.62 17.20
C GLU A 20 -13.83 -39.94 16.54
N ASN A 21 -13.67 -40.08 15.21
CA ASN A 21 -12.56 -39.50 14.45
C ASN A 21 -12.95 -38.20 13.71
N VAL A 22 -14.21 -37.76 13.79
CA VAL A 22 -14.70 -36.57 13.08
C VAL A 22 -14.06 -35.28 13.64
N VAL A 23 -13.80 -35.23 14.95
CA VAL A 23 -13.11 -34.11 15.60
C VAL A 23 -11.67 -33.99 15.08
N SER A 24 -10.95 -35.12 15.03
CA SER A 24 -9.58 -35.19 14.49
C SER A 24 -9.52 -34.82 13.01
N LEU A 25 -10.55 -35.16 12.21
CA LEU A 25 -10.61 -34.80 10.80
C LEU A 25 -10.93 -33.32 10.57
N LYS A 26 -11.79 -32.72 11.40
CA LYS A 26 -12.03 -31.27 11.39
C LYS A 26 -10.77 -30.51 11.79
N LEU A 27 -10.07 -30.97 12.82
CA LEU A 27 -8.76 -30.43 13.22
C LEU A 27 -7.71 -30.60 12.13
N ALA A 28 -7.64 -31.75 11.45
CA ALA A 28 -6.70 -31.98 10.36
C ALA A 28 -7.02 -31.14 9.11
N LEU A 29 -8.28 -30.95 8.76
CA LEU A 29 -8.70 -30.07 7.65
C LEU A 29 -8.49 -28.59 8.00
N TYR A 30 -8.73 -28.21 9.25
CA TYR A 30 -8.43 -26.87 9.76
C TYR A 30 -6.92 -26.62 9.78
N ALA A 31 -6.13 -27.58 10.28
CA ALA A 31 -4.67 -27.56 10.27
C ALA A 31 -4.11 -27.58 8.84
N SER A 32 -4.72 -28.30 7.91
CA SER A 32 -4.37 -28.36 6.47
C SER A 32 -4.65 -27.04 5.75
N ARG A 33 -5.79 -26.40 6.04
CA ARG A 33 -6.07 -25.04 5.56
C ARG A 33 -5.12 -24.02 6.17
N ILE A 34 -4.74 -24.22 7.43
CA ILE A 34 -3.70 -23.44 8.10
C ILE A 34 -2.32 -23.74 7.52
N THR A 35 -1.94 -24.96 7.10
CA THR A 35 -0.62 -25.24 6.49
C THR A 35 -0.52 -24.82 5.03
N ALA A 36 -1.62 -24.86 4.27
CA ALA A 36 -1.67 -24.26 2.94
C ALA A 36 -1.62 -22.72 3.00
N ALA A 37 -2.16 -22.11 4.06
CA ALA A 37 -1.97 -20.70 4.37
C ALA A 37 -0.62 -20.39 5.07
N LYS A 38 -0.05 -21.35 5.81
CA LYS A 38 1.27 -21.33 6.49
C LYS A 38 2.36 -21.99 5.64
N ARG A 39 2.38 -21.70 4.34
CA ARG A 39 3.66 -21.51 3.66
C ARG A 39 3.94 -20.05 3.35
N ILE A 40 3.18 -19.15 3.98
CA ILE A 40 3.68 -17.87 4.45
C ILE A 40 4.31 -18.19 5.80
N SER A 41 5.61 -18.51 5.81
CA SER A 41 6.36 -18.63 7.05
C SER A 41 6.24 -17.30 7.79
N TRP A 42 5.97 -17.31 9.09
CA TRP A 42 6.05 -16.10 9.91
C TRP A 42 7.48 -15.51 9.94
N GLU A 43 8.44 -16.21 9.32
CA GLU A 43 9.83 -15.84 9.11
C GLU A 43 10.09 -15.11 7.79
N SER A 44 9.10 -14.97 6.89
CA SER A 44 9.29 -14.22 5.65
C SER A 44 8.86 -12.78 5.84
N TRP A 45 9.84 -11.86 5.85
CA TRP A 45 9.63 -10.44 5.63
C TRP A 45 8.94 -10.14 4.29
N GLU A 46 8.09 -9.12 4.27
CA GLU A 46 7.57 -8.54 3.03
C GLU A 46 8.61 -7.56 2.46
N VAL A 47 9.03 -7.76 1.21
CA VAL A 47 9.90 -6.82 0.51
C VAL A 47 9.08 -5.63 0.03
N VAL A 48 9.21 -4.50 0.72
CA VAL A 48 8.55 -3.24 0.38
C VAL A 48 9.42 -2.46 -0.59
N MET A 49 9.03 -2.40 -1.84
CA MET A 49 9.71 -1.57 -2.84
C MET A 49 9.14 -0.15 -2.81
N VAL A 50 9.93 0.81 -2.34
CA VAL A 50 9.59 2.23 -2.37
C VAL A 50 10.08 2.82 -3.68
N VAL A 51 9.15 3.20 -4.55
CA VAL A 51 9.46 3.89 -5.80
C VAL A 51 9.57 5.38 -5.51
N ALA A 52 10.79 5.91 -5.64
CA ALA A 52 11.23 7.16 -5.01
C ALA A 52 11.44 8.39 -5.93
N PRO A 53 10.59 8.69 -6.93
CA PRO A 53 10.62 10.00 -7.56
C PRO A 53 9.76 10.99 -6.76
N GLY A 54 10.30 12.15 -6.37
CA GLY A 54 9.53 13.07 -5.52
C GLY A 54 10.34 13.77 -4.46
N ALA A 55 9.93 15.00 -4.11
CA ALA A 55 10.40 15.66 -2.90
C ALA A 55 10.07 14.85 -1.63
N GLY A 56 8.91 14.19 -1.62
CA GLY A 56 8.41 13.45 -0.46
C GLY A 56 9.24 12.26 -0.04
N THR A 57 10.05 11.69 -0.93
CA THR A 57 10.92 10.57 -0.55
C THR A 57 12.14 11.02 0.25
N GLY A 58 12.67 12.22 -0.04
CA GLY A 58 13.76 12.80 0.75
C GLY A 58 13.27 13.21 2.14
N LEU A 59 12.16 13.97 2.19
CA LEU A 59 11.59 14.49 3.44
C LEU A 59 11.11 13.39 4.40
N ASN A 60 10.65 12.25 3.87
CA ASN A 60 10.17 11.13 4.67
C ASN A 60 11.15 9.96 4.73
N GLY A 61 12.44 10.18 4.42
CA GLY A 61 13.47 9.15 4.41
C GLY A 61 13.54 8.34 5.70
N GLU A 62 13.41 9.02 6.85
CA GLU A 62 13.42 8.38 8.17
C GLU A 62 12.24 7.43 8.37
N VAL A 63 11.05 7.74 7.84
CA VAL A 63 9.89 6.85 7.96
C VAL A 63 10.09 5.56 7.16
N TYR A 64 10.71 5.66 5.98
CA TYR A 64 11.05 4.47 5.18
C TYR A 64 12.16 3.66 5.82
N LYS A 65 13.11 4.31 6.49
CA LYS A 65 14.15 3.64 7.26
C LYS A 65 13.55 2.87 8.45
N GLU A 66 12.71 3.51 9.24
CA GLU A 66 11.99 2.88 10.36
C GLU A 66 11.14 1.69 9.88
N LEU A 67 10.45 1.82 8.74
CA LEU A 67 9.75 0.70 8.12
C LEU A 67 10.71 -0.45 7.73
N GLY A 68 11.94 -0.16 7.33
CA GLY A 68 12.95 -1.17 7.02
C GLY A 68 13.56 -1.85 8.25
N GLU A 69 13.41 -1.26 9.43
CA GLU A 69 13.87 -1.81 10.72
C GLU A 69 12.81 -2.73 11.37
N ASP A 70 11.56 -2.72 10.88
CA ASP A 70 10.51 -3.61 11.37
C ASP A 70 10.76 -5.07 10.97
N VAL A 71 10.57 -5.99 11.93
CA VAL A 71 10.85 -7.41 11.76
C VAL A 71 9.99 -8.10 10.67
N GLN A 72 8.91 -7.47 10.21
CA GLN A 72 8.02 -8.02 9.20
C GLN A 72 8.26 -7.44 7.80
N THR A 73 9.14 -6.45 7.65
CA THR A 73 9.36 -5.77 6.36
C THR A 73 10.82 -5.58 6.03
N ARG A 74 11.13 -5.57 4.74
CA ARG A 74 12.42 -5.13 4.20
C ARG A 74 12.18 -4.04 3.18
N VAL A 75 12.73 -2.84 3.40
CA VAL A 75 12.54 -1.72 2.48
C VAL A 75 13.64 -1.68 1.43
N GLU A 76 13.24 -1.66 0.15
CA GLU A 76 14.12 -1.43 -0.99
C GLU A 76 13.78 -0.10 -1.66
N MET A 77 14.67 0.88 -1.50
CA MET A 77 14.54 2.18 -2.15
C MET A 77 14.92 2.07 -3.63
N CYS A 78 13.95 2.28 -4.51
CA CYS A 78 14.15 2.31 -5.96
C CYS A 78 14.09 3.74 -6.45
N GLY A 79 15.27 4.29 -6.70
CA GLY A 79 15.44 5.64 -7.24
C GLY A 79 15.73 6.71 -6.19
N SER A 80 15.71 7.96 -6.61
CA SER A 80 16.02 9.13 -5.80
C SER A 80 15.43 10.41 -6.41
N ARG A 81 15.15 11.39 -5.53
CA ARG A 81 14.77 12.75 -5.92
C ARG A 81 15.88 13.39 -6.75
N GLY A 82 15.50 14.12 -7.80
CA GLY A 82 16.45 14.92 -8.59
C GLY A 82 17.34 14.10 -9.53
N ALA A 83 17.21 12.78 -9.53
CA ALA A 83 17.86 11.94 -10.54
C ALA A 83 17.46 12.37 -11.96
N ASN A 84 18.30 12.04 -12.94
CA ASN A 84 18.03 12.44 -14.31
C ASN A 84 16.66 11.96 -14.83
N TYR A 85 16.11 10.85 -14.36
CA TYR A 85 14.76 10.42 -14.76
C TYR A 85 13.61 11.07 -13.97
N ASP A 86 13.86 11.87 -12.93
CA ASP A 86 12.85 12.42 -12.02
C ASP A 86 12.06 13.61 -12.63
N ARG A 87 11.53 13.39 -13.83
CA ARG A 87 10.80 14.34 -14.67
C ARG A 87 9.67 13.63 -15.40
N TYR A 88 8.54 14.31 -15.60
CA TYR A 88 7.42 13.74 -16.34
C TYR A 88 7.79 13.45 -17.80
N PRO A 89 7.16 12.45 -18.44
CA PRO A 89 7.39 12.15 -19.85
C PRO A 89 6.79 13.23 -20.77
N GLU A 90 7.23 13.30 -22.03
CA GLU A 90 6.90 14.37 -23.00
C GLU A 90 5.40 14.61 -23.24
N CYS A 91 4.55 13.59 -23.05
CA CYS A 91 3.11 13.75 -23.18
C CYS A 91 2.45 14.54 -22.04
N TRP A 92 3.20 14.94 -21.01
CA TRP A 92 2.73 15.76 -19.90
C TRP A 92 3.07 17.23 -20.10
N GLN A 93 2.34 18.10 -19.41
CA GLN A 93 2.70 19.52 -19.35
C GLN A 93 4.11 19.67 -18.75
N ASN A 94 4.99 20.36 -19.47
CA ASN A 94 6.41 20.50 -19.13
C ASN A 94 7.19 19.16 -19.05
N GLY A 95 6.67 18.12 -19.72
CA GLY A 95 7.33 16.84 -19.88
C GLY A 95 8.70 16.99 -20.56
N LYS A 96 9.55 15.97 -20.38
CA LYS A 96 10.93 15.96 -20.90
C LYS A 96 11.22 14.63 -21.61
N PRO A 97 12.12 14.63 -22.62
CA PRO A 97 12.57 13.40 -23.26
C PRO A 97 13.29 12.50 -22.25
N ALA A 98 13.53 11.26 -22.65
CA ALA A 98 14.32 10.32 -21.85
C ALA A 98 15.71 10.90 -21.50
N PRO A 99 16.26 10.63 -20.31
CA PRO A 99 15.66 9.84 -19.23
C PRO A 99 14.52 10.60 -18.50
N ASN A 100 13.43 9.89 -18.24
CA ASN A 100 12.25 10.40 -17.52
C ASN A 100 11.55 9.26 -16.75
N LEU A 101 10.46 9.56 -16.04
CA LEU A 101 9.75 8.59 -15.21
C LEU A 101 9.22 7.38 -15.99
N GLU A 102 8.96 7.54 -17.30
CA GLU A 102 8.57 6.42 -18.15
C GLU A 102 9.75 5.48 -18.41
N THR A 103 10.93 5.99 -18.74
CA THR A 103 12.12 5.12 -18.93
C THR A 103 12.57 4.49 -17.62
N PHE A 104 12.41 5.20 -16.50
CA PHE A 104 12.66 4.63 -15.17
C PHE A 104 11.71 3.46 -14.87
N ALA A 105 10.41 3.60 -15.16
CA ALA A 105 9.47 2.49 -15.02
C ALA A 105 9.87 1.27 -15.88
N LYS A 106 10.39 1.49 -17.10
CA LYS A 106 10.89 0.41 -17.97
C LYS A 106 12.10 -0.29 -17.37
N GLU A 107 13.03 0.46 -16.77
CA GLU A 107 14.18 -0.10 -16.06
C GLU A 107 13.75 -0.95 -14.86
N LEU A 108 12.82 -0.45 -14.04
CA LEU A 108 12.30 -1.19 -12.90
C LEU A 108 11.59 -2.50 -13.30
N LEU A 109 10.94 -2.54 -14.46
CA LEU A 109 10.34 -3.76 -15.00
C LEU A 109 11.37 -4.81 -15.46
N GLY A 110 12.65 -4.44 -15.57
CA GLY A 110 13.75 -5.36 -15.89
C GLY A 110 14.30 -6.13 -14.69
N LYS A 111 13.77 -5.90 -13.48
CA LYS A 111 14.18 -6.56 -12.24
C LYS A 111 12.98 -7.11 -11.45
N PRO A 112 13.19 -8.02 -10.49
CA PRO A 112 12.13 -8.44 -9.59
C PRO A 112 11.52 -7.23 -8.85
N LEU A 113 10.19 -7.16 -8.83
CA LEU A 113 9.46 -6.21 -8.00
C LEU A 113 9.36 -6.75 -6.56
N GLY A 114 9.18 -5.87 -5.58
CA GLY A 114 8.91 -6.27 -4.20
C GLY A 114 7.53 -6.90 -4.03
N ASP A 115 7.24 -7.42 -2.84
CA ASP A 115 5.95 -8.00 -2.47
C ASP A 115 4.86 -6.93 -2.31
N VAL A 116 5.26 -5.71 -1.94
CA VAL A 116 4.39 -4.52 -1.87
C VAL A 116 5.10 -3.33 -2.49
N LEU A 117 4.36 -2.52 -3.27
CA LEU A 117 4.87 -1.27 -3.81
C LEU A 117 4.40 -0.08 -2.97
N VAL A 118 5.29 0.84 -2.65
CA VAL A 118 4.94 2.16 -2.10
C VAL A 118 5.33 3.21 -3.12
N LEU A 119 4.37 4.02 -3.56
CA LEU A 119 4.61 5.05 -4.57
C LEU A 119 4.07 6.40 -4.11
N GLY A 120 4.88 7.44 -4.22
CA GLY A 120 4.49 8.83 -3.96
C GLY A 120 4.16 9.59 -5.24
N SER A 121 3.09 10.39 -5.20
CA SER A 121 2.49 11.18 -6.30
C SER A 121 2.96 10.79 -7.71
N ARG A 122 4.10 11.32 -8.19
CA ARG A 122 4.67 11.04 -9.52
C ARG A 122 4.85 9.56 -9.84
N GLY A 123 5.27 8.75 -8.88
CA GLY A 123 5.34 7.28 -9.01
C GLY A 123 3.96 6.66 -9.25
N GLY A 124 2.95 7.09 -8.49
CA GLY A 124 1.56 6.65 -8.69
C GLY A 124 0.94 7.14 -10.00
N GLN A 125 1.35 8.32 -10.47
CA GLN A 125 0.90 8.92 -11.72
C GLN A 125 1.54 8.28 -12.96
N VAL A 126 2.84 7.99 -12.93
CA VAL A 126 3.58 7.56 -14.13
C VAL A 126 4.01 6.11 -14.04
N VAL A 127 4.62 5.69 -12.92
CA VAL A 127 5.28 4.37 -12.83
C VAL A 127 4.26 3.25 -12.66
N LEU A 128 3.33 3.37 -11.71
CA LEU A 128 2.34 2.33 -11.43
C LEU A 128 1.44 2.00 -12.65
N PRO A 129 0.92 2.99 -13.41
CA PRO A 129 0.19 2.71 -14.65
C PRO A 129 0.99 1.95 -15.70
N ARG A 130 2.32 2.12 -15.73
CA ARG A 130 3.20 1.37 -16.65
C ARG A 130 3.37 -0.06 -16.18
N PHE A 131 3.50 -0.29 -14.88
CA PHE A 131 3.51 -1.63 -14.31
C PHE A 131 2.21 -2.36 -14.63
N TRP A 132 1.05 -1.73 -14.39
CA TRP A 132 -0.25 -2.33 -14.71
C TRP A 132 -0.41 -2.67 -16.18
N ARG A 133 0.01 -1.79 -17.08
CA ARG A 133 -0.05 -2.06 -18.52
C ARG A 133 0.81 -3.26 -18.92
N LYS A 134 1.97 -3.45 -18.28
CA LYS A 134 2.92 -4.52 -18.64
C LYS A 134 2.58 -5.85 -17.98
N LEU A 135 2.19 -5.84 -16.72
CA LEU A 135 2.08 -7.03 -15.86
C LEU A 135 0.63 -7.37 -15.50
N GLY A 136 -0.33 -6.47 -15.71
CA GLY A 136 -1.73 -6.70 -15.37
C GLY A 136 -1.92 -7.07 -13.91
N ASP A 137 -2.66 -8.16 -13.66
CA ASP A 137 -2.95 -8.66 -12.30
C ASP A 137 -1.72 -9.21 -11.55
N GLN A 138 -0.58 -9.36 -12.23
CA GLN A 138 0.68 -9.77 -11.61
C GLN A 138 1.40 -8.62 -10.89
N VAL A 139 0.96 -7.37 -11.06
CA VAL A 139 1.51 -6.26 -10.26
C VAL A 139 1.25 -6.54 -8.77
N PRO A 140 2.28 -6.35 -7.91
CA PRO A 140 2.12 -6.44 -6.46
C PRO A 140 1.07 -5.46 -5.93
N PRO A 141 0.48 -5.69 -4.75
CA PRO A 141 -0.33 -4.69 -4.06
C PRO A 141 0.43 -3.36 -3.94
N ALA A 142 -0.29 -2.24 -4.05
CA ALA A 142 0.32 -0.91 -4.02
C ALA A 142 -0.30 -0.03 -2.92
N VAL A 143 0.55 0.66 -2.17
CA VAL A 143 0.21 1.83 -1.37
C VAL A 143 0.58 3.08 -2.17
N VAL A 144 -0.40 3.93 -2.47
CA VAL A 144 -0.22 5.12 -3.30
C VAL A 144 -0.48 6.37 -2.49
N ILE A 145 0.59 7.09 -2.16
CA ILE A 145 0.53 8.37 -1.45
C ILE A 145 0.11 9.46 -2.46
N ASN A 146 -0.91 10.25 -2.07
CA ASN A 146 -1.59 11.27 -2.84
C ASN A 146 -2.43 10.76 -4.02
N GLY A 147 -2.76 9.46 -4.04
CA GLY A 147 -3.72 8.90 -4.99
C GLY A 147 -3.39 9.16 -6.47
N GLY A 148 -2.11 9.28 -6.84
CA GLY A 148 -1.68 9.72 -8.18
C GLY A 148 -2.24 8.90 -9.36
N CYS A 149 -2.61 7.65 -9.11
CA CYS A 149 -3.22 6.76 -10.09
C CYS A 149 -4.72 7.00 -10.32
N ALA A 150 -5.39 7.72 -9.41
CA ALA A 150 -6.82 8.02 -9.44
C ALA A 150 -7.08 9.47 -9.88
N MET A 151 -6.49 9.87 -11.00
CA MET A 151 -6.53 11.24 -11.51
C MET A 151 -6.80 11.25 -13.02
N ASN A 152 -7.15 12.42 -13.57
CA ASN A 152 -7.20 12.62 -15.01
C ASN A 152 -5.79 12.75 -15.58
N LEU A 153 -5.15 11.62 -15.88
CA LEU A 153 -3.77 11.61 -16.37
C LEU A 153 -3.69 11.85 -17.88
N PRO A 154 -2.65 12.53 -18.38
CA PRO A 154 -2.41 12.66 -19.80
C PRO A 154 -2.25 11.30 -20.50
N GLY A 155 -2.75 11.21 -21.73
CA GLY A 155 -2.64 10.03 -22.58
C GLY A 155 -3.83 9.07 -22.48
N PRO A 156 -3.66 7.80 -22.88
CA PRO A 156 -4.75 6.84 -22.85
C PRO A 156 -5.18 6.53 -21.41
N LYS A 157 -6.47 6.25 -21.23
CA LYS A 157 -7.04 5.85 -19.93
C LYS A 157 -6.21 4.70 -19.34
N ILE A 158 -5.89 4.82 -18.05
CA ILE A 158 -5.13 3.81 -17.31
C ILE A 158 -5.91 2.49 -17.33
N ALA A 159 -5.28 1.43 -17.83
CA ALA A 159 -5.79 0.07 -17.75
C ALA A 159 -5.50 -0.49 -16.35
N TRP A 160 -6.36 -0.15 -15.37
CA TRP A 160 -6.26 -0.65 -14.01
C TRP A 160 -6.63 -2.16 -14.00
N PRO A 161 -5.79 -3.06 -13.48
CA PRO A 161 -6.10 -4.50 -13.49
C PRO A 161 -7.25 -4.85 -12.54
N GLN A 162 -8.07 -5.83 -12.92
CA GLN A 162 -9.28 -6.19 -12.18
C GLN A 162 -8.97 -6.73 -10.77
N GLN A 163 -7.82 -7.38 -10.60
CA GLN A 163 -7.37 -7.98 -9.33
C GLN A 163 -6.30 -7.14 -8.63
N ALA A 164 -6.02 -5.92 -9.10
CA ALA A 164 -5.09 -5.01 -8.45
C ALA A 164 -5.60 -4.67 -7.04
N VAL A 165 -4.70 -4.74 -6.06
CA VAL A 165 -4.95 -4.25 -4.70
C VAL A 165 -4.31 -2.88 -4.59
N THR A 166 -5.09 -1.85 -4.29
CA THR A 166 -4.58 -0.48 -4.17
C THR A 166 -5.09 0.17 -2.88
N MET A 167 -4.18 0.59 -2.02
CA MET A 167 -4.46 1.41 -0.85
C MET A 167 -4.01 2.84 -1.14
N MET A 168 -4.92 3.79 -1.22
CA MET A 168 -4.58 5.19 -1.46
C MET A 168 -4.60 5.99 -0.17
N LEU A 169 -3.51 6.70 0.13
CA LEU A 169 -3.46 7.70 1.19
C LEU A 169 -3.65 9.07 0.55
N MET A 170 -4.68 9.82 0.92
CA MET A 170 -5.03 11.10 0.30
C MET A 170 -5.24 12.19 1.34
N GLY A 171 -4.79 13.41 1.04
CA GLY A 171 -4.90 14.55 1.95
C GLY A 171 -5.89 15.60 1.47
N ALA A 172 -6.59 16.26 2.40
CA ALA A 172 -7.44 17.40 2.03
C ALA A 172 -6.64 18.65 1.69
N GLU A 173 -5.43 18.80 2.24
CA GLU A 173 -4.54 19.94 1.97
C GLU A 173 -3.58 19.65 0.79
N ASP A 174 -3.85 18.61 0.00
CA ASP A 174 -3.09 18.32 -1.22
C ASP A 174 -3.32 19.44 -2.27
N PHE A 175 -2.27 20.15 -2.67
CA PHE A 175 -2.36 21.21 -3.66
C PHE A 175 -2.77 20.72 -5.06
N PHE A 176 -2.61 19.43 -5.40
CA PHE A 176 -3.11 18.85 -6.65
C PHE A 176 -4.64 18.82 -6.73
N LYS A 177 -5.33 19.02 -5.60
CA LYS A 177 -6.77 19.31 -5.55
C LYS A 177 -7.12 20.60 -6.31
N GLY A 178 -6.19 21.55 -6.36
CA GLY A 178 -6.43 22.90 -6.88
C GLY A 178 -7.52 23.61 -6.07
N LYS A 179 -8.55 24.12 -6.76
CA LYS A 179 -9.67 24.86 -6.15
C LYS A 179 -10.84 23.97 -5.73
N LYS A 180 -10.75 22.65 -5.92
CA LYS A 180 -11.85 21.73 -5.59
C LYS A 180 -12.05 21.68 -4.07
N SER A 181 -13.30 21.54 -3.66
CA SER A 181 -13.63 21.11 -2.30
C SER A 181 -13.13 19.68 -2.04
N SER A 182 -13.02 19.31 -0.77
CA SER A 182 -12.70 17.94 -0.33
C SER A 182 -13.65 16.91 -0.96
N ALA A 183 -14.95 17.21 -0.99
CA ALA A 183 -15.97 16.32 -1.54
C ALA A 183 -15.82 16.15 -3.06
N GLU A 184 -15.61 17.24 -3.80
CA GLU A 184 -15.36 17.18 -5.26
C GLU A 184 -14.09 16.43 -5.59
N TYR A 185 -13.02 16.63 -4.81
CA TYR A 185 -11.75 15.93 -5.01
C TYR A 185 -11.88 14.42 -4.80
N LEU A 186 -12.54 14.01 -3.72
CA LEU A 186 -12.82 12.60 -3.43
C LEU A 186 -13.76 11.99 -4.48
N THR A 187 -14.80 12.71 -4.89
CA THR A 187 -15.74 12.25 -5.92
C THR A 187 -15.03 12.02 -7.25
N ALA A 188 -14.23 12.99 -7.67
CA ALA A 188 -13.42 12.87 -8.89
C ALA A 188 -12.46 11.67 -8.78
N SER A 189 -11.73 11.54 -7.67
CA SER A 189 -10.77 10.46 -7.47
C SER A 189 -11.44 9.08 -7.51
N LYS A 190 -12.56 8.92 -6.79
CA LYS A 190 -13.38 7.71 -6.81
C LYS A 190 -13.87 7.34 -8.21
N SER A 191 -14.19 8.34 -9.06
CA SER A 191 -14.66 8.09 -10.44
C SER A 191 -13.58 7.54 -11.38
N TYR A 192 -12.30 7.74 -11.06
CA TYR A 192 -11.20 7.16 -11.84
C TYR A 192 -10.93 5.70 -11.46
N VAL A 193 -11.37 5.27 -10.28
CA VAL A 193 -11.26 3.87 -9.83
C VAL A 193 -12.29 3.03 -10.59
N PRO A 194 -11.88 2.02 -11.37
CA PRO A 194 -12.83 1.13 -12.01
C PRO A 194 -13.54 0.28 -10.95
N PRO A 195 -14.68 -0.35 -11.30
CA PRO A 195 -15.36 -1.29 -10.43
C PRO A 195 -14.50 -2.55 -10.20
N ASN A 196 -13.61 -2.45 -9.23
CA ASN A 196 -12.83 -3.56 -8.66
C ASN A 196 -13.26 -3.74 -7.20
N SER A 197 -12.98 -4.89 -6.60
CA SER A 197 -13.35 -5.15 -5.19
C SER A 197 -12.19 -4.99 -4.23
N ARG A 198 -11.12 -4.28 -4.63
CA ARG A 198 -9.81 -4.31 -3.96
C ARG A 198 -9.11 -2.96 -3.89
N THR A 199 -9.89 -1.90 -3.72
CA THR A 199 -9.36 -0.55 -3.54
C THR A 199 -9.87 0.04 -2.24
N ALA A 200 -8.99 0.68 -1.48
CA ALA A 200 -9.38 1.54 -0.38
C ALA A 200 -8.72 2.93 -0.51
N ILE A 201 -9.39 3.94 0.04
CA ILE A 201 -8.88 5.30 0.19
C ILE A 201 -8.93 5.65 1.66
N LEU A 202 -7.77 5.89 2.27
CA LEU A 202 -7.64 6.55 3.56
C LEU A 202 -7.46 8.05 3.31
N TYR A 203 -8.51 8.82 3.56
CA TYR A 203 -8.53 10.27 3.38
C TYR A 203 -8.33 10.97 4.72
N VAL A 204 -7.29 11.79 4.84
CA VAL A 204 -6.93 12.51 6.07
C VAL A 204 -7.06 14.02 5.84
N ARG A 205 -7.84 14.70 6.69
CA ARG A 205 -8.19 16.11 6.49
C ARG A 205 -7.01 17.05 6.66
N GLN A 206 -6.14 16.77 7.61
CA GLN A 206 -4.99 17.61 7.91
C GLN A 206 -3.77 17.29 7.03
N MET A 207 -3.84 16.24 6.21
CA MET A 207 -2.71 15.81 5.40
C MET A 207 -2.48 16.76 4.21
N GLN A 208 -1.25 17.25 4.11
CA GLN A 208 -0.74 18.04 3.00
C GLN A 208 -0.26 17.14 1.85
N HIS A 209 0.08 17.76 0.72
CA HIS A 209 0.66 17.01 -0.40
C HIS A 209 1.96 16.28 -0.01
N MET A 210 2.80 16.88 0.83
CA MET A 210 3.85 16.14 1.51
C MET A 210 3.24 15.71 2.86
N PRO A 211 2.93 14.43 3.06
CA PRO A 211 2.33 14.01 4.32
C PRO A 211 3.31 14.31 5.46
N GLN A 212 2.77 14.68 6.61
CA GLN A 212 3.56 14.92 7.81
C GLN A 212 4.23 13.62 8.26
N LYS A 213 5.47 13.71 8.77
CA LYS A 213 6.23 12.55 9.25
C LYS A 213 5.43 11.71 10.24
N ALA A 214 4.85 12.35 11.26
CA ALA A 214 4.04 11.69 12.29
C ALA A 214 2.86 10.89 11.69
N LEU A 215 2.16 11.46 10.70
CA LEU A 215 1.08 10.75 10.01
C LEU A 215 1.61 9.52 9.27
N LEU A 216 2.71 9.64 8.53
CA LEU A 216 3.26 8.51 7.78
C LEU A 216 3.79 7.39 8.67
N GLN A 217 4.41 7.73 9.80
CA GLN A 217 4.85 6.74 10.79
C GLN A 217 3.66 5.90 11.29
N LEU A 218 2.50 6.53 11.50
CA LEU A 218 1.28 5.85 11.92
C LEU A 218 0.69 4.96 10.81
N VAL A 219 0.58 5.47 9.58
CA VAL A 219 -0.24 4.81 8.55
C VAL A 219 0.53 3.85 7.66
N LEU A 220 1.82 4.08 7.40
CA LEU A 220 2.49 3.43 6.28
C LEU A 220 2.60 1.91 6.48
N ARG A 221 3.06 1.48 7.65
CA ARG A 221 3.19 0.06 7.99
C ARG A 221 1.82 -0.65 7.98
N PRO A 222 0.78 -0.18 8.70
CA PRO A 222 -0.56 -0.77 8.61
C PRO A 222 -1.10 -0.89 7.19
N LEU A 223 -0.93 0.14 6.35
CA LEU A 223 -1.38 0.10 4.95
C LEU A 223 -0.62 -0.92 4.11
N VAL A 224 0.70 -1.03 4.26
CA VAL A 224 1.53 -2.04 3.59
C VAL A 224 1.05 -3.45 3.96
N MET A 225 0.90 -3.72 5.26
CA MET A 225 0.47 -5.03 5.76
C MET A 225 -0.96 -5.37 5.31
N ALA A 226 -1.86 -4.38 5.32
CA ALA A 226 -3.23 -4.56 4.84
C ALA A 226 -3.25 -4.86 3.33
N ALA A 227 -2.43 -4.16 2.53
CA ALA A 227 -2.35 -4.39 1.09
C ALA A 227 -1.81 -5.79 0.75
N ALA A 228 -0.73 -6.22 1.39
CA ALA A 228 -0.20 -7.59 1.28
C ALA A 228 -1.27 -8.63 1.63
N ARG A 229 -1.87 -8.51 2.84
CA ARG A 229 -2.91 -9.44 3.30
C ARG A 229 -4.11 -9.49 2.37
N TRP A 230 -4.56 -8.35 1.83
CA TRP A 230 -5.69 -8.32 0.89
C TRP A 230 -5.37 -9.07 -0.40
N LYS A 231 -4.13 -8.92 -0.93
CA LYS A 231 -3.70 -9.64 -2.13
C LYS A 231 -3.69 -11.15 -1.91
N TYR A 232 -3.16 -11.63 -0.81
CA TYR A 232 -2.98 -13.06 -0.56
C TYR A 232 -4.26 -13.76 -0.08
N SER A 233 -4.94 -13.17 0.91
CA SER A 233 -6.16 -13.76 1.48
C SER A 233 -7.39 -13.62 0.58
N LYS A 234 -7.37 -12.67 -0.36
CA LYS A 234 -8.52 -12.25 -1.18
C LYS A 234 -9.70 -11.68 -0.36
N THR A 235 -9.51 -11.49 0.94
CA THR A 235 -10.47 -10.92 1.88
C THR A 235 -10.07 -9.48 2.19
N CYS A 236 -11.06 -8.58 2.23
CA CYS A 236 -10.82 -7.18 2.62
C CYS A 236 -10.34 -7.11 4.08
N PRO A 237 -9.21 -6.45 4.38
CA PRO A 237 -8.69 -6.29 5.75
C PRO A 237 -9.45 -5.18 6.49
N GLU A 238 -10.78 -5.23 6.49
CA GLU A 238 -11.64 -4.15 6.98
C GLU A 238 -11.39 -3.85 8.46
N GLU A 239 -11.27 -4.90 9.29
CA GLU A 239 -10.98 -4.77 10.71
C GLU A 239 -9.66 -4.03 10.98
N GLN A 240 -8.58 -4.40 10.27
CA GLN A 240 -7.27 -3.74 10.44
C GLN A 240 -7.30 -2.28 9.99
N LEU A 241 -8.07 -1.97 8.94
CA LEU A 241 -8.22 -0.60 8.48
C LEU A 241 -9.05 0.25 9.47
N HIS A 242 -10.08 -0.32 10.09
CA HIS A 242 -10.85 0.36 11.13
C HIS A 242 -10.00 0.60 12.39
N GLN A 243 -9.20 -0.38 12.81
CA GLN A 243 -8.24 -0.19 13.91
C GLN A 243 -7.25 0.95 13.64
N LEU A 244 -6.77 1.07 12.39
CA LEU A 244 -5.94 2.20 11.99
C LEU A 244 -6.69 3.54 12.11
N THR A 245 -7.98 3.60 11.76
CA THR A 245 -8.75 4.85 11.92
C THR A 245 -8.97 5.24 13.38
N VAL A 246 -9.10 4.27 14.28
CA VAL A 246 -9.15 4.53 15.74
C VAL A 246 -7.83 5.11 16.22
N GLN A 247 -6.69 4.52 15.84
CA GLN A 247 -5.37 5.05 16.19
C GLN A 247 -5.14 6.47 15.64
N LEU A 248 -5.61 6.75 14.44
CA LEU A 248 -5.54 8.09 13.86
C LEU A 248 -6.37 9.10 14.65
N GLU A 249 -7.57 8.73 15.08
CA GLU A 249 -8.41 9.57 15.92
C GLU A 249 -7.80 9.83 17.30
N ASP A 250 -7.20 8.82 17.93
CA ASP A 250 -6.45 8.94 19.19
C ASP A 250 -5.28 9.94 19.05
N GLU A 251 -4.66 9.98 17.88
CA GLU A 251 -3.59 10.92 17.50
C GLU A 251 -4.12 12.24 16.89
N SER A 252 -5.40 12.56 17.13
CA SER A 252 -6.08 13.80 16.70
C SER A 252 -6.15 14.05 15.18
N TRP A 253 -5.98 13.00 14.37
CA TRP A 253 -6.27 13.07 12.93
C TRP A 253 -7.76 12.87 12.68
N SER A 254 -8.24 13.41 11.56
CA SER A 254 -9.65 13.26 11.16
C SER A 254 -9.76 12.95 9.68
N GLY A 255 -10.84 12.28 9.28
CA GLY A 255 -10.92 11.79 7.91
C GLY A 255 -12.07 10.84 7.61
N SER A 256 -11.90 10.14 6.48
CA SER A 256 -12.80 9.08 6.04
C SER A 256 -11.98 7.92 5.46
N LEU A 257 -12.35 6.70 5.82
CA LEU A 257 -11.93 5.48 5.15
C LEU A 257 -13.02 5.10 4.13
N PHE A 258 -12.62 4.90 2.87
CA PHE A 258 -13.48 4.38 1.82
C PHE A 258 -12.98 3.02 1.37
N ILE A 259 -13.85 2.02 1.34
CA ILE A 259 -13.54 0.66 0.84
C ILE A 259 -14.47 0.35 -0.32
N LEU A 260 -13.91 0.00 -1.49
CA LEU A 260 -14.70 -0.35 -2.66
C LEU A 260 -15.14 -1.83 -2.58
N GLN A 261 -16.44 -2.05 -2.47
CA GLN A 261 -17.07 -3.37 -2.45
C GLN A 261 -17.86 -3.56 -3.75
N GLY A 262 -17.21 -4.18 -4.74
CA GLY A 262 -17.75 -4.33 -6.09
C GLY A 262 -17.75 -3.00 -6.84
N SER A 263 -18.88 -2.30 -6.86
CA SER A 263 -19.03 -0.97 -7.47
C SER A 263 -19.48 0.11 -6.47
N VAL A 264 -19.64 -0.27 -5.20
CA VAL A 264 -20.16 0.62 -4.16
C VAL A 264 -19.05 0.95 -3.17
N TRP A 265 -18.88 2.23 -2.86
CA TRP A 265 -17.97 2.68 -1.83
C TRP A 265 -18.65 2.62 -0.47
N LYS A 266 -18.11 1.82 0.45
CA LYS A 266 -18.46 1.88 1.87
C LYS A 266 -17.60 2.94 2.54
N GLU A 267 -18.22 3.89 3.23
CA GLU A 267 -17.54 4.98 3.95
C GLU A 267 -17.59 4.75 5.46
N SER A 268 -16.52 5.13 6.16
CA SER A 268 -16.46 5.21 7.61
C SER A 268 -15.65 6.44 8.00
N THR A 269 -16.24 7.36 8.75
CA THR A 269 -15.61 8.61 9.18
C THR A 269 -14.90 8.42 10.53
N PHE A 270 -13.81 9.14 10.77
CA PHE A 270 -13.09 9.14 12.04
C PHE A 270 -12.65 10.55 12.44
N GLY A 271 -12.51 10.78 13.75
CA GLY A 271 -12.20 12.07 14.34
C GLY A 271 -13.32 13.12 14.19
N PRO A 272 -13.11 14.34 14.72
CA PRO A 272 -14.11 15.39 14.69
C PRO A 272 -14.48 15.82 13.25
N LEU A 273 -15.79 15.81 12.95
CA LEU A 273 -16.33 16.20 11.65
C LEU A 273 -16.30 17.72 11.41
N ASP A 274 -16.10 18.50 12.47
CA ASP A 274 -16.10 19.95 12.46
C ASP A 274 -14.78 20.48 12.99
N GLU A 275 -14.21 21.44 12.26
CA GLU A 275 -14.07 22.78 12.82
C GLU A 275 -14.37 23.74 11.68
N SER A 276 -15.49 24.47 11.77
CA SER A 276 -15.66 25.75 11.08
C SER A 276 -14.35 26.52 11.18
N PRO A 277 -13.87 27.16 10.09
CA PRO A 277 -12.50 27.65 10.00
C PRO A 277 -12.20 28.55 11.21
N LYS A 278 -11.43 28.03 12.17
CA LYS A 278 -10.76 28.87 13.17
C LYS A 278 -9.93 29.83 12.33
N LYS A 279 -10.32 31.11 12.29
CA LYS A 279 -9.58 32.18 11.64
C LYS A 279 -8.12 32.05 12.07
N LYS A 280 -7.26 31.48 11.20
CA LYS A 280 -5.82 31.47 11.43
C LYS A 280 -5.39 32.93 11.51
N SER A 281 -4.93 33.36 12.68
CA SER A 281 -4.27 34.65 12.83
C SER A 281 -3.07 34.64 11.89
N LYS A 282 -3.00 35.64 11.01
CA LYS A 282 -1.84 35.92 10.17
C LYS A 282 -0.64 36.25 11.08
N THR A 283 0.14 35.24 11.45
CA THR A 283 1.51 35.46 11.93
C THR A 283 2.33 34.21 11.64
N ALA A 284 3.12 34.28 10.56
CA ALA A 284 4.38 33.57 10.32
C ALA A 284 4.61 33.53 8.80
N GLU A 285 5.05 34.66 8.25
CA GLU A 285 5.85 34.68 7.03
C GLU A 285 7.33 34.60 7.42
N ALA A 286 8.07 33.84 6.62
CA ALA A 286 9.53 33.84 6.46
C ALA A 286 10.37 33.19 7.57
N GLU A 287 10.63 31.90 7.39
CA GLU A 287 11.99 31.34 7.50
C GLU A 287 12.12 30.26 6.43
N ALA A 288 12.71 30.63 5.29
CA ALA A 288 13.18 29.70 4.28
C ALA A 288 14.60 29.32 4.67
N GLU A 289 14.76 28.17 5.33
CA GLU A 289 16.07 27.59 5.58
C GLU A 289 16.71 27.12 4.28
N GLU A 290 17.97 27.50 4.12
CA GLU A 290 18.87 27.12 3.04
C GLU A 290 19.18 25.61 3.16
N GLU A 291 18.50 24.77 2.36
CA GLU A 291 18.70 23.31 2.33
C GLU A 291 20.14 22.97 1.91
N SER A 292 20.94 22.43 2.84
CA SER A 292 22.23 21.81 2.51
C SER A 292 22.02 20.58 1.60
N PRO A 293 22.95 20.27 0.68
CA PRO A 293 22.84 19.08 -0.17
C PRO A 293 22.87 17.83 0.70
N LEU A 294 21.70 17.21 0.90
CA LEU A 294 21.57 15.94 1.59
C LEU A 294 22.32 14.85 0.82
N ASP A 295 23.23 14.18 1.52
CA ASP A 295 23.95 13.02 1.03
C ASP A 295 22.98 11.95 0.53
N THR A 296 23.30 11.39 -0.63
CA THR A 296 22.57 10.25 -1.18
C THR A 296 22.74 9.07 -0.24
N VAL A 297 21.71 8.77 0.57
CA VAL A 297 21.69 7.55 1.38
C VAL A 297 21.64 6.34 0.44
N GLN A 298 22.81 5.78 0.13
CA GLN A 298 22.89 4.45 -0.44
C GLN A 298 22.59 3.44 0.66
N VAL A 299 21.36 2.96 0.71
CA VAL A 299 21.03 1.77 1.50
C VAL A 299 21.73 0.59 0.83
N THR A 300 22.89 0.23 1.37
CA THR A 300 23.62 -0.98 0.94
C THR A 300 22.81 -2.21 1.30
N ARG A 301 22.78 -3.15 0.35
CA ARG A 301 22.20 -4.49 0.47
C ARG A 301 22.68 -5.14 1.78
N PHE A 302 21.79 -5.37 2.73
CA PHE A 302 22.10 -6.11 3.95
C PHE A 302 22.30 -7.58 3.56
N ASP A 303 23.53 -8.09 3.64
CA ASP A 303 23.85 -9.48 3.32
C ASP A 303 23.45 -10.36 4.52
N ALA A 304 22.23 -10.90 4.47
CA ALA A 304 21.72 -11.82 5.46
C ALA A 304 22.33 -13.23 5.26
N ARG A 305 23.64 -13.35 5.52
CA ARG A 305 24.31 -14.62 5.77
C ARG A 305 24.75 -14.66 7.23
N LEU A 306 23.82 -14.86 8.16
CA LEU A 306 24.08 -15.54 9.44
C LEU A 306 22.79 -15.64 10.26
N MET A 307 22.17 -16.82 10.30
CA MET A 307 21.66 -17.49 11.50
C MET A 307 20.87 -18.73 11.07
N LEU A 308 21.60 -19.75 10.62
CA LEU A 308 21.17 -21.13 10.80
C LEU A 308 21.66 -21.52 12.20
N LEU A 309 20.81 -21.34 13.21
CA LEU A 309 21.00 -22.02 14.48
C LEU A 309 20.42 -23.43 14.33
N CYS A 310 21.32 -24.40 14.39
CA CYS A 310 21.02 -25.82 14.49
C CYS A 310 20.07 -26.07 15.67
N PHE A 311 18.90 -26.66 15.40
CA PHE A 311 18.27 -27.53 16.37
C PHE A 311 18.82 -28.92 16.15
N ASP A 312 19.95 -29.20 16.80
CA ASP A 312 20.35 -30.58 17.07
C ASP A 312 19.37 -31.14 18.10
N SER A 313 18.65 -32.16 17.67
CA SER A 313 17.89 -33.08 18.50
C SER A 313 18.81 -33.81 19.45
N CYS A 314 18.60 -33.64 20.75
CA CYS A 314 19.07 -34.56 21.79
C CYS A 314 17.85 -35.20 22.48
N GLU A 315 17.80 -36.54 22.33
CA GLU A 315 17.07 -37.59 23.05
C GLU A 315 15.52 -37.61 23.03
#